data_AF-Q87W60-F1
#
_entry.id   AF-Q87W60-F1
#
_cell.length_a   1.000
_cell.length_b   1.000
_cell.length_c   1.000
_cell.angle_alpha   90.00
_cell.angle_beta   90.00
_cell.angle_gamma   90.00
#
_symmetry.space_group_name_H-M   'P 1'
#
loop_
_entity.id
_entity.type
_entity.pdbx_description
1 polymer ?
#
loop_
_entity_poly.entity_id
_entity_poly.type
_entity_poly.pdbx_seq_one_letter_code
_entity_poly.pdbx_strand_id
1 'polypeptide(L)'
;MPSSSILLIDDHVLFRSSVALMLEIRLPVGTTVSEASRIEQALAQALPAPDLILLDLQLESANGLEGIALLQERWPLARVVIVSAFDRDAIVCEAIQRGAVEFHSKTECPEHLLQRIQALLSGEPPEPRTIASTPLTLTSRQRQVLGLLCQGLTNKEIASQLWRSEHTVRSHVQAILTILQASCRTEAADTARRLGLVL
;
A
#
# COMPACT_ATOMS: atom_id res chain seq x y z
N MET A 1 34.20 -5.41 -0.21
CA MET A 1 32.88 -4.79 -0.42
C MET A 1 31.94 -5.46 0.58
N PRO A 2 31.13 -4.73 1.36
CA PRO A 2 30.13 -5.37 2.19
C PRO A 2 29.18 -6.16 1.29
N SER A 3 28.89 -7.41 1.67
CA SER A 3 27.92 -8.25 1.00
C SER A 3 26.53 -7.82 1.46
N SER A 4 25.71 -7.29 0.55
CA SER A 4 24.32 -6.95 0.85
C SER A 4 23.41 -8.14 0.66
N SER A 5 22.36 -8.26 1.47
CA SER A 5 21.34 -9.30 1.34
C SER A 5 19.96 -8.68 1.15
N ILE A 6 19.26 -9.14 0.10
CA ILE A 6 17.90 -8.73 -0.23
C ILE A 6 17.01 -9.97 -0.17
N LEU A 7 15.84 -9.81 0.46
CA LEU A 7 14.78 -10.81 0.45
C LEU A 7 13.58 -10.27 -0.34
N LEU A 8 13.17 -10.98 -1.37
CA LEU A 8 12.01 -10.66 -2.21
C LEU A 8 10.85 -11.61 -1.91
N ILE A 9 9.71 -11.05 -1.51
CA ILE A 9 8.50 -11.79 -1.12
C ILE A 9 7.35 -11.36 -2.03
N ASP A 10 6.96 -12.22 -2.96
CA ASP A 10 5.92 -11.95 -3.96
C ASP A 10 5.35 -13.28 -4.48
N ASP A 11 4.04 -13.47 -4.46
CA ASP A 11 3.40 -14.70 -4.96
C ASP A 11 3.29 -14.74 -6.50
N HIS A 12 3.40 -13.59 -7.17
CA HIS A 12 3.40 -13.46 -8.61
C HIS A 12 4.76 -13.85 -9.20
N VAL A 13 4.88 -15.14 -9.56
CA VAL A 13 6.11 -15.76 -10.09
C VAL A 13 6.81 -14.92 -11.17
N LEU A 14 6.08 -14.42 -12.17
CA LEU A 14 6.68 -13.64 -13.27
C LEU A 14 7.28 -12.31 -12.81
N PHE A 15 6.63 -11.61 -11.88
CA PHE A 15 7.14 -10.38 -11.31
C PHE A 15 8.33 -10.66 -10.40
N ARG A 16 8.21 -11.68 -9.54
CA ARG A 16 9.29 -12.07 -8.62
C ARG A 16 10.58 -12.40 -9.38
N SER A 17 10.48 -13.26 -10.40
CA SER A 17 11.64 -13.67 -11.20
C SER A 17 12.24 -12.52 -12.02
N SER A 18 11.43 -11.58 -12.51
CA SER A 18 11.95 -10.44 -13.28
C SER A 18 12.71 -9.46 -12.39
N VAL A 19 12.18 -9.17 -11.19
CA VAL A 19 12.86 -8.33 -10.20
C VAL A 19 14.13 -9.01 -9.71
N ALA A 20 14.09 -10.31 -9.37
CA ALA A 20 15.27 -11.06 -8.95
C ALA A 20 16.38 -10.98 -10.01
N LEU A 21 16.06 -11.27 -11.28
CA LEU A 21 17.01 -11.18 -12.39
C LEU A 21 17.57 -9.77 -12.57
N MET A 22 16.73 -8.74 -12.46
CA MET A 22 17.17 -7.35 -12.55
C MET A 22 18.19 -7.02 -11.45
N LEU A 23 17.92 -7.45 -10.21
CA LEU A 23 18.80 -7.19 -9.07
C LEU A 23 20.12 -7.94 -9.20
N GLU A 24 20.09 -9.20 -9.63
CA GLU A 24 21.29 -10.01 -9.87
C GLU A 24 22.20 -9.39 -10.94
N ILE A 25 21.63 -8.85 -12.02
CA ILE A 25 22.40 -8.26 -13.13
C ILE A 25 22.95 -6.87 -12.77
N ARG A 26 22.19 -6.07 -12.02
CA ARG A 26 22.43 -4.63 -11.88
C ARG A 26 23.06 -4.22 -10.55
N LEU A 27 23.06 -5.09 -9.54
CA LEU A 27 23.68 -4.81 -8.24
C LEU A 27 25.14 -5.29 -8.18
N PRO A 28 25.96 -4.73 -7.26
CA PRO A 28 27.36 -5.12 -7.13
C PRO A 28 27.55 -6.61 -6.83
N VAL A 29 28.67 -7.15 -7.31
CA VAL A 29 29.11 -8.52 -7.03
C VAL A 29 29.20 -8.73 -5.51
N GLY A 30 28.51 -9.76 -5.02
CA GLY A 30 28.39 -10.07 -3.59
C GLY A 30 27.03 -9.71 -2.97
N THR A 31 26.12 -9.11 -3.74
CA THR A 31 24.71 -8.97 -3.34
C THR A 31 24.01 -10.32 -3.48
N THR A 32 23.36 -10.79 -2.40
CA THR A 32 22.59 -12.03 -2.41
C THR A 32 21.10 -11.71 -2.46
N VAL A 33 20.39 -12.28 -3.43
CA VAL A 33 18.93 -12.17 -3.55
C VAL A 33 18.30 -13.50 -3.15
N SER A 34 17.44 -13.49 -2.14
CA SER A 34 16.63 -14.64 -1.72
C SER A 34 15.18 -14.40 -2.08
N GLU A 35 14.46 -15.43 -2.49
CA GLU A 35 13.07 -15.35 -2.92
C GLU A 35 12.14 -16.15 -2.01
N ALA A 36 10.93 -15.65 -1.83
CA ALA A 36 9.81 -16.38 -1.24
C ALA A 36 8.52 -16.01 -1.96
N SER A 37 7.57 -16.95 -2.05
CA SER A 37 6.23 -16.65 -2.55
C SER A 37 5.29 -16.16 -1.45
N ARG A 38 5.65 -16.38 -0.17
CA ARG A 38 4.81 -16.07 0.99
C ARG A 38 5.66 -15.71 2.20
N ILE A 39 5.08 -14.95 3.13
CA ILE A 39 5.76 -14.52 4.37
C ILE A 39 6.15 -15.73 5.23
N GLU A 40 5.28 -16.73 5.36
CA GLU A 40 5.56 -17.92 6.17
C GLU A 40 6.74 -18.70 5.60
N GLN A 41 6.83 -18.78 4.26
CA GLN A 41 7.97 -19.39 3.59
C GLN A 41 9.25 -18.59 3.87
N ALA A 42 9.20 -17.26 3.78
CA ALA A 42 10.35 -16.40 4.09
C ALA A 42 10.83 -16.59 5.53
N LEU A 43 9.91 -16.65 6.51
CA LEU A 43 10.22 -16.81 7.93
C LEU A 43 10.76 -18.22 8.27
N ALA A 44 10.32 -19.24 7.53
CA ALA A 44 10.77 -20.62 7.73
C ALA A 44 12.15 -20.90 7.11
N GLN A 45 12.61 -20.09 6.17
CA GLN A 45 13.93 -20.25 5.57
C GLN A 45 15.03 -19.89 6.58
N ALA A 46 16.11 -20.67 6.59
CA ALA A 46 17.29 -20.43 7.40
C ALA A 46 18.19 -19.36 6.75
N LEU A 47 17.64 -18.16 6.53
CA LEU A 47 18.33 -17.03 5.92
C LEU A 47 19.11 -16.21 6.97
N PRO A 48 20.26 -15.62 6.59
CA PRO A 48 20.85 -14.53 7.36
C PRO A 48 19.88 -13.33 7.41
N ALA A 49 20.13 -12.38 8.31
CA ALA A 49 19.32 -11.16 8.37
C ALA A 49 19.50 -10.35 7.06
N PRO A 50 18.42 -10.09 6.29
CA PRO A 50 18.51 -9.26 5.10
C PRO A 50 18.69 -7.78 5.48
N ASP A 51 19.40 -7.04 4.64
CA ASP A 51 19.49 -5.58 4.76
C ASP A 51 18.20 -4.91 4.27
N LEU A 52 17.59 -5.50 3.24
CA LEU A 52 16.41 -5.00 2.56
C LEU A 52 15.41 -6.13 2.29
N ILE A 53 14.13 -5.87 2.56
CA ILE A 53 13.03 -6.77 2.22
C ILE A 53 12.14 -6.06 1.21
N LEU A 54 11.95 -6.66 0.04
CA LEU A 54 10.95 -6.24 -0.94
C LEU A 54 9.69 -7.09 -0.73
N LEU A 55 8.60 -6.47 -0.33
CA LEU A 55 7.37 -7.15 0.05
C LEU A 55 6.20 -6.72 -0.84
N ASP A 56 5.55 -7.68 -1.50
CA ASP A 56 4.22 -7.45 -2.03
C ASP A 56 3.17 -7.50 -0.91
N LEU A 57 2.21 -6.58 -0.96
CA LEU A 57 1.07 -6.57 -0.04
C LEU A 57 -0.04 -7.53 -0.46
N GLN A 58 -0.07 -7.93 -1.73
CA GLN A 58 -1.16 -8.74 -2.29
C GLN A 58 -0.92 -10.25 -2.21
N LEU A 59 -0.40 -10.72 -1.08
CA LEU A 59 -0.17 -12.15 -0.90
C LEU A 59 -1.50 -12.87 -0.65
N GLU A 60 -1.80 -13.90 -1.45
CA GLU A 60 -3.06 -14.66 -1.39
C GLU A 60 -3.40 -15.27 -0.01
N SER A 61 -2.42 -15.47 0.89
CA SER A 61 -2.58 -16.20 2.15
C SER A 61 -2.47 -15.38 3.43
N ALA A 62 -1.98 -14.14 3.35
CA ALA A 62 -1.77 -13.28 4.52
C ALA A 62 -2.02 -11.81 4.16
N ASN A 63 -2.62 -11.03 5.06
CA ASN A 63 -2.65 -9.58 4.91
C ASN A 63 -1.19 -9.10 4.88
N GLY A 64 -0.66 -8.71 3.71
CA GLY A 64 0.75 -8.31 3.58
C GLY A 64 1.16 -7.18 4.54
N LEU A 65 0.20 -6.37 4.98
CA LEU A 65 0.36 -5.37 6.03
C LEU A 65 0.65 -5.96 7.42
N GLU A 66 0.04 -7.08 7.79
CA GLU A 66 0.39 -7.84 9.01
C GLU A 66 1.78 -8.49 8.87
N GLY A 67 2.14 -8.86 7.64
CA GLY A 67 3.47 -9.36 7.29
C GLY A 67 4.61 -8.44 7.69
N ILE A 68 4.42 -7.12 7.59
CA ILE A 68 5.44 -6.12 7.95
C ILE A 68 5.89 -6.33 9.41
N ALA A 69 4.94 -6.46 10.33
CA ALA A 69 5.25 -6.62 11.76
C ALA A 69 5.97 -7.95 12.04
N LEU A 70 5.54 -9.05 11.40
CA LEU A 70 6.18 -10.37 11.55
C LEU A 70 7.62 -10.37 11.02
N LEU A 71 7.85 -9.73 9.87
CA LEU A 71 9.18 -9.62 9.27
C LEU A 71 10.11 -8.74 10.11
N GLN A 72 9.58 -7.65 10.68
CA GLN A 72 10.33 -6.79 11.60
C GLN A 72 10.63 -7.46 12.94
N GLU A 73 9.72 -8.28 13.45
CA GLU A 73 9.98 -9.07 14.66
C GLU A 73 11.12 -10.05 14.43
N ARG A 74 11.16 -10.70 13.25
CA ARG A 74 12.24 -11.62 12.87
C ARG A 74 13.55 -10.91 12.55
N TRP A 75 13.49 -9.78 11.83
CA TRP A 75 14.64 -9.02 11.36
C TRP A 75 14.46 -7.52 11.67
N PRO A 76 14.71 -7.08 12.92
CA PRO A 76 14.42 -5.71 13.36
C PRO A 76 15.22 -4.61 12.67
N LEU A 77 16.34 -4.97 12.04
CA LEU A 77 17.21 -4.04 11.32
C LEU A 77 16.95 -4.01 9.82
N ALA A 78 16.16 -4.96 9.29
CA ALA A 78 15.87 -5.04 7.88
C ALA A 78 14.94 -3.90 7.46
N ARG A 79 15.30 -3.19 6.39
CA ARG A 79 14.46 -2.15 5.80
C ARG A 79 13.37 -2.80 4.96
N VAL A 80 12.11 -2.63 5.33
CA VAL A 80 10.96 -3.19 4.58
C VAL A 80 10.49 -2.17 3.55
N VAL A 81 10.62 -2.51 2.27
CA VAL A 81 10.14 -1.73 1.12
C VAL A 81 8.95 -2.45 0.51
N ILE A 82 7.85 -1.74 0.33
CA ILE A 82 6.67 -2.29 -0.31
C ILE A 82 6.76 -2.14 -1.82
N VAL A 83 6.40 -3.20 -2.54
CA VAL A 83 6.26 -3.18 -4.00
C VAL A 83 4.91 -3.80 -4.36
N SER A 84 3.90 -2.97 -4.66
CA SER A 84 2.54 -3.47 -4.86
C SER A 84 1.84 -2.86 -6.07
N ALA A 85 0.88 -3.61 -6.65
CA ALA A 85 0.01 -3.09 -7.70
C ALA A 85 -1.09 -2.15 -7.16
N PHE A 86 -1.31 -2.11 -5.84
CA PHE A 86 -2.31 -1.26 -5.19
C PHE A 86 -1.62 -0.15 -4.41
N ASP A 87 -1.58 1.04 -4.99
CA ASP A 87 -0.84 2.20 -4.47
C ASP A 87 -1.76 3.28 -3.89
N ARG A 88 -2.96 2.89 -3.41
CA ARG A 88 -3.91 3.79 -2.77
C ARG A 88 -3.31 4.43 -1.52
N ASP A 89 -3.53 5.73 -1.33
CA ASP A 89 -2.97 6.51 -0.22
C ASP A 89 -3.23 5.88 1.16
N ALA A 90 -4.38 5.27 1.38
CA ALA A 90 -4.72 4.62 2.65
C ALA A 90 -3.82 3.41 2.94
N ILE A 91 -3.54 2.58 1.92
CA ILE A 91 -2.68 1.39 2.04
C ILE A 91 -1.23 1.82 2.24
N VAL A 92 -0.80 2.86 1.50
CA VAL A 92 0.54 3.45 1.66
C VAL A 92 0.72 3.98 3.09
N CYS A 93 -0.23 4.80 3.57
CA CYS A 93 -0.22 5.31 4.95
C CYS A 93 -0.10 4.18 5.98
N GLU A 94 -0.93 3.14 5.84
CA GLU A 94 -0.96 2.03 6.78
C GLU A 94 0.34 1.22 6.76
N ALA A 95 0.93 0.97 5.59
CA ALA A 95 2.20 0.28 5.47
C ALA A 95 3.33 1.06 6.16
N ILE A 96 3.41 2.38 5.95
CA ILE A 96 4.40 3.24 6.60
C ILE A 96 4.19 3.28 8.12
N GLN A 97 2.95 3.40 8.60
CA GLN A 97 2.63 3.36 10.03
C GLN A 97 3.03 2.05 10.70
N ARG A 98 2.99 0.94 9.96
CA ARG A 98 3.43 -0.39 10.41
C ARG A 98 4.93 -0.61 10.28
N GLY A 99 5.68 0.38 9.78
CA GLY A 99 7.14 0.38 9.77
C GLY A 99 7.79 0.05 8.42
N ALA A 100 7.02 -0.01 7.33
CA ALA A 100 7.64 0.05 6.00
C ALA A 100 8.40 1.38 5.85
N VAL A 101 9.58 1.33 5.25
CA VAL A 101 10.42 2.52 5.07
C VAL A 101 10.13 3.24 3.75
N GLU A 102 9.69 2.50 2.72
CA GLU A 102 9.41 3.05 1.39
C GLU A 102 8.34 2.22 0.68
N PHE A 103 7.64 2.82 -0.28
CA PHE A 103 6.57 2.17 -1.05
C PHE A 103 6.73 2.50 -2.54
N HIS A 104 6.65 1.48 -3.38
CA HIS A 104 6.69 1.57 -4.84
C HIS A 104 5.51 0.86 -5.48
N SER A 105 5.03 1.45 -6.58
CA SER A 105 4.04 0.78 -7.42
C SER A 105 4.71 -0.22 -8.36
N LYS A 106 4.10 -1.39 -8.57
CA LYS A 106 4.53 -2.35 -9.62
C LYS A 106 4.43 -1.78 -11.05
N THR A 107 3.74 -0.66 -11.23
CA THR A 107 3.60 0.04 -12.52
C THR A 107 4.64 1.17 -12.71
N GLU A 108 5.46 1.46 -11.70
CA GLU A 108 6.57 2.41 -11.82
C GLU A 108 7.66 1.90 -12.77
N CYS A 109 8.50 2.82 -13.24
CA CYS A 109 9.64 2.49 -14.08
C CYS A 109 10.60 1.56 -13.30
N PRO A 110 10.97 0.37 -13.82
CA PRO A 110 11.86 -0.56 -13.12
C PRO A 110 13.22 0.06 -12.74
N GLU A 111 13.72 0.97 -13.57
CA GLU A 111 14.95 1.73 -13.33
C GLU A 111 14.86 2.60 -12.08
N HIS A 112 13.69 3.15 -11.77
CA HIS A 112 13.47 3.94 -10.55
C HIS A 112 13.52 3.03 -9.33
N LEU A 113 12.79 1.91 -9.32
CA LEU A 113 12.86 0.93 -8.23
C LEU A 113 14.30 0.46 -7.97
N LEU A 114 15.05 0.17 -9.03
CA LEU A 114 16.46 -0.22 -8.92
C LEU A 114 17.32 0.89 -8.28
N GLN A 115 17.17 2.14 -8.71
CA GLN A 115 17.89 3.28 -8.12
C GLN A 115 17.57 3.42 -6.63
N ARG A 116 16.30 3.24 -6.24
CA ARG A 116 15.87 3.33 -4.85
C ARG A 116 16.44 2.20 -4.00
N ILE A 117 16.46 0.98 -4.50
CA ILE A 117 17.11 -0.15 -3.84
C ILE A 117 18.61 0.12 -3.63
N GLN A 118 19.31 0.61 -4.65
CA GLN A 118 20.74 0.96 -4.54
C GLN A 118 21.01 2.05 -3.50
N ALA A 119 20.17 3.09 -3.46
CA ALA A 119 20.26 4.17 -2.49
C ALA A 119 20.05 3.65 -1.05
N LEU A 120 19.01 2.84 -0.83
CA LEU A 120 18.70 2.27 0.47
C LEU A 120 19.80 1.34 0.99
N LEU A 121 20.37 0.49 0.13
CA LEU A 121 21.52 -0.36 0.46
C LEU A 121 22.78 0.45 0.79
N SER A 122 22.93 1.63 0.18
CA SER A 122 24.02 2.57 0.46
C SER A 122 23.80 3.40 1.73
N GLY A 123 22.68 3.19 2.43
CA GLY A 123 22.34 3.87 3.67
C GLY A 123 21.66 5.21 3.49
N GLU A 124 21.33 5.61 2.25
CA GLU A 124 20.57 6.83 2.00
C GLU A 124 19.19 6.75 2.69
N PRO A 125 18.61 7.90 3.06
CA PRO A 125 17.27 7.94 3.62
C PRO A 125 16.25 7.44 2.58
N PRO A 126 15.16 6.79 3.04
CA PRO A 126 14.06 6.43 2.15
C PRO A 126 13.48 7.67 1.47
N GLU A 127 13.00 7.49 0.24
CA GLU A 127 12.33 8.58 -0.48
C GLU A 127 11.02 8.85 0.25
N PRO A 128 10.78 10.10 0.69
CA PRO A 128 9.47 10.45 1.17
C PRO A 128 8.54 10.31 -0.04
N ARG A 129 7.79 9.20 -0.11
CA ARG A 129 6.54 9.23 -0.85
C ARG A 129 5.74 10.29 -0.12
N THR A 130 5.76 11.50 -0.69
CA THR A 130 4.84 12.55 -0.32
C THR A 130 3.51 11.90 -0.66
N ILE A 131 2.86 11.32 0.33
CA ILE A 131 1.44 11.06 0.27
C ILE A 131 0.94 12.48 0.05
N ALA A 132 0.75 12.84 -1.21
CA ALA A 132 -0.01 14.01 -1.52
C ALA A 132 -1.35 13.63 -0.94
N SER A 133 -1.58 14.02 0.32
CA SER A 133 -2.90 14.34 0.79
C SER A 133 -3.36 15.41 -0.18
N THR A 134 -3.78 15.02 -1.38
CA THR A 134 -4.71 15.81 -2.14
C THR A 134 -5.86 15.87 -1.16
N PRO A 135 -6.07 17.04 -0.51
CA PRO A 135 -7.14 17.13 0.47
C PRO A 135 -8.37 16.65 -0.27
N LEU A 136 -8.99 15.58 0.23
CA LEU A 136 -10.16 14.99 -0.42
C LEU A 136 -11.20 16.11 -0.50
N THR A 137 -11.28 16.75 -1.66
CA THR A 137 -12.00 18.02 -1.79
C THR A 137 -13.43 17.66 -2.10
N LEU A 138 -14.15 17.25 -1.07
CA LEU A 138 -15.59 17.07 -1.15
C LEU A 138 -16.23 18.45 -1.19
N THR A 139 -17.10 18.68 -2.17
CA THR A 139 -18.00 19.84 -2.13
C THR A 139 -18.83 19.82 -0.84
N SER A 140 -19.33 20.97 -0.40
CA SER A 140 -20.22 21.07 0.78
C SER A 140 -21.40 20.10 0.66
N ARG A 141 -21.87 19.87 -0.57
CA ARG A 141 -22.97 18.94 -0.84
C ARG A 141 -22.57 17.48 -0.69
N GLN A 142 -21.42 17.08 -1.22
CA GLN A 142 -20.92 15.72 -1.06
C GLN A 142 -20.63 15.41 0.42
N ARG A 143 -20.15 16.38 1.21
CA ARG A 143 -20.00 16.22 2.67
C ARG A 143 -21.32 15.94 3.38
N GLN A 144 -22.38 16.69 3.06
CA GLN A 144 -23.71 16.43 3.62
C GLN A 144 -24.23 15.04 3.25
N VAL A 145 -24.09 14.64 1.98
CA VAL A 145 -24.49 13.29 1.52
C VAL A 145 -23.68 12.21 2.21
N LEU A 146 -22.36 12.41 2.38
CA LEU A 146 -21.47 11.47 3.06
C LEU A 146 -21.86 11.29 4.54
N GLY A 147 -22.18 12.36 5.26
CA GLY A 147 -22.64 12.28 6.65
C GLY A 147 -23.89 11.42 6.82
N LEU A 148 -24.90 11.62 5.97
CA LEU A 148 -26.13 10.82 6.00
C LEU A 148 -25.89 9.37 5.54
N LEU A 149 -25.00 9.16 4.58
CA LEU A 149 -24.58 7.83 4.15
C LEU A 149 -23.93 7.05 5.30
N CYS A 150 -23.09 7.72 6.12
CA CYS A 150 -22.41 7.14 7.28
C CYS A 150 -23.35 6.80 8.44
N GLN A 151 -24.53 7.40 8.49
CA GLN A 151 -25.62 7.05 9.40
C GLN A 151 -26.45 5.85 8.92
N GLY A 152 -26.15 5.31 7.74
CA GLY A 152 -26.83 4.13 7.19
C GLY A 152 -28.04 4.43 6.31
N LEU A 153 -28.34 5.70 6.02
CA LEU A 153 -29.53 6.07 5.25
C LEU A 153 -29.45 5.60 3.79
N THR A 154 -30.59 5.22 3.22
CA THR A 154 -30.76 4.89 1.80
C THR A 154 -30.76 6.15 0.93
N ASN A 155 -30.51 6.00 -0.38
CA ASN A 155 -30.54 7.14 -1.31
C ASN A 155 -31.88 7.88 -1.28
N LYS A 156 -32.99 7.16 -1.06
CA LYS A 156 -34.33 7.71 -0.94
C LYS A 156 -34.51 8.55 0.33
N GLU A 157 -34.01 8.08 1.47
CA GLU A 157 -34.05 8.83 2.74
C GLU A 157 -33.16 10.07 2.70
N ILE A 158 -31.95 9.95 2.15
CA ILE A 158 -31.04 11.07 1.92
C ILE A 158 -31.68 12.11 0.98
N ALA A 159 -32.34 11.65 -0.09
CA ALA A 159 -33.05 12.51 -1.03
C ALA A 159 -34.18 13.29 -0.34
N SER A 160 -34.94 12.62 0.52
CA SER A 160 -36.01 13.24 1.32
C SER A 160 -35.47 14.27 2.30
N GLN A 161 -34.43 13.96 3.07
CA GLN A 161 -33.86 14.91 4.04
C GLN A 161 -33.21 16.11 3.38
N LEU A 162 -32.60 15.91 2.22
CA LEU A 162 -31.87 16.96 1.53
C LEU A 162 -32.68 17.68 0.44
N TRP A 163 -33.99 17.38 0.34
CA TRP A 163 -34.94 17.95 -0.63
C TRP A 163 -34.42 17.87 -2.08
N ARG A 164 -33.97 16.68 -2.49
CA ARG A 164 -33.48 16.40 -3.86
C ARG A 164 -34.09 15.14 -4.44
N SER A 165 -33.87 14.93 -5.74
CA SER A 165 -34.21 13.66 -6.38
C SER A 165 -33.23 12.57 -5.95
N GLU A 166 -33.74 11.34 -5.88
CA GLU A 166 -32.93 10.14 -5.62
C GLU A 166 -31.82 9.97 -6.67
N HIS A 167 -32.09 10.35 -7.92
CA HIS A 167 -31.12 10.34 -9.01
C HIS A 167 -29.92 11.25 -8.70
N THR A 168 -30.15 12.49 -8.24
CA THR A 168 -29.07 13.42 -7.87
C THR A 168 -28.26 12.90 -6.69
N VAL A 169 -28.91 12.28 -5.69
CA VAL A 169 -28.20 11.65 -4.57
C VAL A 169 -27.32 10.50 -5.06
N ARG A 170 -27.83 9.64 -5.95
CA ARG A 170 -27.06 8.55 -6.54
C ARG A 170 -25.80 9.06 -7.25
N SER A 171 -25.90 10.15 -8.01
CA SER A 171 -24.74 10.78 -8.64
C SER A 171 -23.72 11.29 -7.63
N HIS A 172 -24.16 11.92 -6.53
CA HIS A 172 -23.25 12.33 -5.46
C HIS A 172 -22.61 11.15 -4.76
N VAL A 173 -23.35 10.08 -4.47
CA VAL A 173 -22.81 8.85 -3.88
C VAL A 173 -21.74 8.25 -4.79
N GLN A 174 -22.00 8.15 -6.10
CA GLN A 174 -21.01 7.64 -7.05
C GLN A 174 -19.73 8.50 -7.04
N ALA A 175 -19.86 9.82 -7.07
CA ALA A 175 -18.72 10.72 -7.00
C ALA A 175 -17.94 10.58 -5.67
N ILE A 176 -18.65 10.38 -4.55
CA ILE A 176 -18.05 10.14 -3.24
C ILE A 176 -17.29 8.81 -3.22
N LEU A 177 -17.86 7.74 -3.78
CA LEU A 177 -17.18 6.44 -3.92
C LEU A 177 -15.88 6.59 -4.71
N THR A 178 -15.92 7.32 -5.83
CA THR A 178 -14.74 7.60 -6.64
C THR A 178 -13.69 8.44 -5.88
N ILE A 179 -14.12 9.51 -5.20
CA ILE A 179 -13.21 10.39 -4.44
C ILE A 179 -12.57 9.64 -3.26
N LEU A 180 -13.36 8.84 -2.53
CA LEU A 180 -12.87 8.03 -1.41
C LEU A 180 -12.21 6.71 -1.86
N GLN A 181 -12.11 6.48 -3.18
CA GLN A 181 -11.63 5.24 -3.79
C GLN A 181 -12.29 3.97 -3.22
N ALA A 182 -13.55 4.05 -2.82
CA ALA A 182 -14.29 2.96 -2.20
C ALA A 182 -15.09 2.17 -3.25
N SER A 183 -15.06 0.85 -3.14
CA SER A 183 -15.76 -0.09 -4.03
C SER A 183 -17.23 -0.25 -3.64
N CYS A 184 -17.56 -0.01 -2.37
CA CYS A 184 -18.93 -0.07 -1.87
C CYS A 184 -19.22 1.03 -0.83
N ARG A 185 -20.51 1.26 -0.55
CA ARG A 185 -20.94 2.29 0.41
C ARG A 185 -20.42 2.05 1.84
N THR A 186 -20.29 0.78 2.24
CA THR A 186 -19.84 0.42 3.60
C THR A 186 -18.37 0.76 3.76
N GLU A 187 -17.55 0.43 2.75
CA GLU A 187 -16.15 0.80 2.66
C GLU A 187 -15.98 2.34 2.63
N ALA A 188 -16.87 3.05 1.93
CA ALA A 188 -16.85 4.52 1.91
C ALA A 188 -17.17 5.13 3.28
N ALA A 189 -18.14 4.57 4.01
CA ALA A 189 -18.50 5.02 5.35
C ALA A 189 -17.35 4.77 6.35
N ASP A 190 -16.74 3.59 6.27
CA ASP A 190 -15.60 3.21 7.10
C ASP A 190 -14.37 4.10 6.83
N THR A 191 -14.07 4.33 5.55
CA THR A 191 -13.00 5.25 5.10
C THR A 191 -13.26 6.69 5.59
N ALA A 192 -14.50 7.17 5.51
CA ALA A 192 -14.84 8.52 5.95
C ALA A 192 -14.65 8.73 7.46
N ARG A 193 -14.95 7.70 8.28
CA ARG A 193 -14.72 7.74 9.74
C ARG A 193 -13.24 7.73 10.07
N ARG A 194 -12.45 6.86 9.44
CA ARG A 194 -10.98 6.82 9.64
C ARG A 194 -10.32 8.16 9.32
N LEU A 195 -10.79 8.84 8.29
CA LEU A 195 -10.24 10.12 7.83
C LEU A 195 -10.81 11.34 8.57
N GLY A 196 -11.71 11.15 9.54
CA GLY A 196 -12.32 12.25 10.30
C GLY A 196 -13.15 13.22 9.44
N LEU A 197 -13.65 12.77 8.27
CA LEU A 197 -14.43 13.60 7.36
C LEU A 197 -15.86 13.83 7.85
N VAL A 198 -16.30 13.03 8.81
CA VAL A 198 -17.62 13.05 9.44
C VAL A 198 -17.44 12.71 10.93
N LEU A 199 -18.23 13.37 11.79
CA LEU A 199 -18.27 13.16 13.24
C LEU A 199 -19.11 11.92 13.60
#